data_AF-A0A935I5L8-F1
#
_entry.id   AF-A0A935I5L8-F1
#
_cell.length_a   1.000
_cell.length_b   1.000
_cell.length_c   1.000
_cell.angle_alpha   90.00
_cell.angle_beta   90.00
_cell.angle_gamma   90.00
#
_symmetry.space_group_name_H-M   'P 1'
#
loop_
_entity.id
_entity.type
_entity.pdbx_description
1 polymer ?
#
loop_
_entity_poly.entity_id
_entity_poly.type
_entity_poly.pdbx_seq_one_letter_code
_entity_poly.pdbx_strand_id
1 'polypeptide(L)'
;MATNCVYIMTNKRRTVFYTGVTSHIGNRRLEHLHEDDSHFCGKYRVTDVVYIEWFDNILDAIAREKKIKGFRREKKLALIHAVNPELHTLLPPYFLLSTPEERSDEGLLIRATPASSRAKRGTSSSRGAK
;
A
#
# COMPACT_ATOMS: atom_id res chain seq x y z
N MET A 1 -12.59 -8.90 10.13
CA MET A 1 -11.54 -8.77 9.10
C MET A 1 -11.72 -7.41 8.46
N ALA A 2 -10.66 -6.61 8.37
CA ALA A 2 -10.72 -5.30 7.74
C ALA A 2 -11.16 -5.44 6.28
N THR A 3 -12.29 -4.83 5.95
CA THR A 3 -12.88 -4.90 4.61
C THR A 3 -12.65 -3.64 3.81
N ASN A 4 -12.16 -2.54 4.39
CA ASN A 4 -12.00 -1.27 3.71
C ASN A 4 -10.53 -0.91 3.59
N CYS A 5 -10.13 -0.30 2.47
CA CYS A 5 -8.76 0.15 2.27
C CYS A 5 -8.67 1.47 1.52
N VAL A 6 -7.65 2.26 1.88
CA VAL A 6 -7.19 3.40 1.10
C VAL A 6 -6.00 2.95 0.29
N TYR A 7 -5.97 3.30 -0.99
CA TYR A 7 -4.92 2.89 -1.89
C TYR A 7 -4.38 4.08 -2.70
N ILE A 8 -3.11 3.97 -3.10
CA ILE A 8 -2.50 4.89 -4.05
C ILE A 8 -2.04 4.08 -5.26
N MET A 9 -2.52 4.49 -6.43
CA MET A 9 -2.11 3.96 -7.72
C MET A 9 -1.29 4.97 -8.49
N THR A 10 -0.42 4.46 -9.35
CA THR A 10 0.40 5.29 -10.23
C THR A 10 0.56 4.64 -11.59
N ASN A 11 1.06 5.42 -12.55
CA ASN A 11 1.39 4.93 -13.88
C ASN A 11 2.81 4.34 -13.90
N LYS A 12 3.16 3.61 -14.97
CA LYS A 12 4.49 2.99 -15.12
C LYS A 12 5.66 3.97 -14.97
N ARG A 13 5.45 5.24 -15.36
CA ARG A 13 6.46 6.32 -15.24
C ARG A 13 6.52 6.96 -13.84
N ARG A 14 5.67 6.53 -12.90
CA ARG A 14 5.54 7.05 -11.53
C ARG A 14 5.30 8.56 -11.44
N THR A 15 4.68 9.15 -12.48
CA THR A 15 4.44 10.59 -12.59
C THR A 15 3.06 11.02 -12.09
N VAL A 16 2.04 10.17 -12.18
CA VAL A 16 0.67 10.48 -11.76
C VAL A 16 0.31 9.64 -10.56
N PHE A 17 -0.33 10.24 -9.55
CA PHE A 17 -0.80 9.53 -8.36
C PHE A 17 -2.31 9.68 -8.21
N TYR A 18 -3.01 8.56 -8.25
CA TYR A 18 -4.43 8.45 -7.94
C TYR A 18 -4.59 7.93 -6.52
N THR A 19 -5.50 8.53 -5.75
CA THR A 19 -5.82 8.09 -4.39
C THR A 19 -7.30 7.80 -4.30
N GLY A 20 -7.65 6.61 -3.82
CA GLY A 20 -9.04 6.18 -3.67
C GLY A 20 -9.24 5.34 -2.42
N VAL A 21 -10.51 5.10 -2.10
CA VAL A 21 -10.95 4.16 -1.07
C VAL A 21 -11.81 3.08 -1.72
N THR A 22 -11.66 1.83 -1.29
CA THR A 22 -12.48 0.72 -1.76
C THR A 22 -12.54 -0.38 -0.72
N SER A 23 -13.60 -1.19 -0.76
CA SER A 23 -13.65 -2.43 -0.01
C SER A 23 -13.05 -3.62 -0.76
N HIS A 24 -12.89 -3.51 -2.08
CA HIS A 24 -12.42 -4.59 -2.95
C HIS A 24 -11.35 -4.06 -3.92
N ILE A 25 -10.09 -4.09 -3.48
CA ILE A 25 -8.97 -3.52 -4.25
C ILE A 25 -8.66 -4.30 -5.53
N GLY A 26 -8.84 -5.62 -5.52
CA GLY A 26 -8.64 -6.48 -6.69
C GLY A 26 -9.56 -6.11 -7.85
N ASN A 27 -10.87 -6.01 -7.57
CA ASN A 27 -11.88 -5.62 -8.55
C ASN A 27 -11.62 -4.21 -9.08
N ARG A 28 -11.33 -3.26 -8.19
CA ARG A 28 -11.05 -1.88 -8.57
C ARG A 28 -9.84 -1.76 -9.50
N ARG A 29 -8.80 -2.57 -9.29
CA ARG A 29 -7.66 -2.59 -10.21
C ARG A 29 -8.06 -3.14 -11.59
N LEU A 30 -8.87 -4.18 -11.66
CA LEU A 30 -9.37 -4.73 -12.92
C LEU A 30 -10.24 -3.71 -13.67
N GLU A 31 -11.09 -2.98 -12.96
CA GLU A 31 -11.87 -1.87 -13.50
C GLU A 31 -10.93 -0.83 -14.15
N HIS A 32 -9.91 -0.36 -13.43
CA HIS A 32 -8.94 0.61 -13.96
C HIS A 32 -8.06 0.05 -15.11
N LEU A 33 -7.87 -1.27 -15.18
CA LEU A 33 -7.12 -1.92 -16.26
C LEU A 33 -7.93 -1.98 -17.55
N HIS A 34 -9.25 -2.14 -17.43
CA HIS A 34 -10.20 -2.20 -18.54
C HIS A 34 -10.93 -0.87 -18.76
N GLU A 35 -10.56 0.19 -18.04
CA GLU A 35 -11.20 1.50 -18.15
C GLU A 35 -10.79 2.18 -19.45
N ASP A 36 -11.78 2.68 -20.18
CA ASP A 36 -11.55 3.40 -21.43
C ASP A 36 -10.74 4.68 -21.21
N ASP A 37 -10.01 5.09 -22.25
CA ASP A 37 -9.17 6.31 -22.26
C ASP A 37 -9.97 7.61 -22.03
N SER A 38 -11.30 7.54 -22.00
CA SER A 38 -12.22 8.65 -21.68
C SER A 38 -12.15 9.09 -20.22
N HIS A 39 -11.73 8.20 -19.31
CA HIS A 39 -11.59 8.49 -17.89
C HIS A 39 -10.14 8.79 -17.51
N PHE A 40 -9.94 9.56 -16.42
CA PHE A 40 -8.61 10.00 -15.96
C PHE A 40 -7.63 8.83 -15.80
N CYS A 41 -8.11 7.72 -15.26
CA CYS A 41 -7.28 6.55 -14.98
C CYS A 41 -6.88 5.79 -16.25
N GLY A 42 -7.79 5.67 -17.23
CA GLY A 42 -7.48 5.16 -18.57
C GLY A 42 -6.48 6.06 -19.31
N LYS A 43 -6.77 7.38 -19.38
CA LYS A 43 -5.92 8.38 -20.03
C LYS A 43 -4.46 8.37 -19.56
N TYR A 44 -4.24 8.21 -18.25
CA TYR A 44 -2.89 8.21 -17.67
C TYR A 44 -2.34 6.80 -17.40
N ARG A 45 -3.10 5.74 -17.73
CA ARG A 45 -2.77 4.33 -17.47
C ARG A 45 -2.29 4.10 -16.04
N VAL A 46 -3.12 4.52 -15.09
CA VAL A 46 -2.82 4.45 -13.65
C VAL A 46 -3.21 3.07 -13.13
N THR A 47 -2.34 2.08 -13.38
CA THR A 47 -2.64 0.65 -13.15
C THR A 47 -1.92 0.07 -11.94
N ASP A 48 -0.84 0.69 -11.48
CA ASP A 48 0.07 0.08 -10.53
C ASP A 48 -0.24 0.54 -9.11
N VAL A 49 -0.69 -0.38 -8.27
CA VAL A 49 -0.92 -0.11 -6.83
C VAL A 49 0.42 -0.10 -6.11
N VAL A 50 0.78 1.00 -5.48
CA VAL A 50 2.07 1.18 -4.78
C VAL A 50 1.91 1.37 -3.27
N TYR A 51 0.69 1.60 -2.79
CA TYR A 51 0.37 1.79 -1.38
C TYR A 51 -1.04 1.28 -1.09
N ILE A 52 -1.20 0.59 0.04
CA ILE A 52 -2.48 0.12 0.57
C ILE A 52 -2.46 0.25 2.09
N GLU A 53 -3.51 0.82 2.65
CA GLU A 53 -3.73 0.94 4.10
C GLU A 53 -5.13 0.42 4.43
N TRP A 54 -5.22 -0.60 5.28
CA TRP A 54 -6.46 -1.27 5.64
C TRP A 54 -7.11 -0.65 6.88
N PHE A 55 -8.43 -0.60 6.88
CA PHE A 55 -9.26 -0.04 7.93
C PHE A 55 -10.46 -0.95 8.21
N ASP A 56 -10.79 -1.10 9.49
CA ASP A 56 -12.01 -1.79 9.89
C ASP A 56 -13.25 -0.93 9.63
N ASN A 57 -13.13 0.39 9.80
CA ASN A 57 -14.22 1.34 9.59
C ASN A 57 -14.04 2.13 8.28
N ILE A 58 -15.10 2.20 7.46
CA ILE A 58 -15.11 2.96 6.21
C ILE A 58 -14.98 4.47 6.43
N LEU A 59 -15.51 5.00 7.55
CA LEU A 59 -15.41 6.43 7.86
C LEU A 59 -13.95 6.86 8.08
N ASP A 60 -13.17 6.01 8.75
CA ASP A 60 -11.74 6.25 8.98
C ASP A 60 -10.97 6.20 7.66
N ALA A 61 -11.31 5.24 6.79
CA ALA A 61 -10.73 5.15 5.45
C ALA A 61 -11.04 6.40 4.60
N ILE A 62 -12.29 6.89 4.62
CA ILE A 62 -12.68 8.11 3.90
C ILE A 62 -11.96 9.34 4.47
N ALA A 63 -11.87 9.48 5.80
CA ALA A 63 -11.14 10.58 6.43
C ALA A 63 -9.66 10.55 6.05
N ARG A 64 -9.06 9.36 6.03
CA ARG A 64 -7.66 9.15 5.60
C ARG A 64 -7.47 9.51 4.13
N GLU A 65 -8.37 9.08 3.25
CA GLU A 65 -8.34 9.38 1.83
C GLU A 65 -8.38 10.90 1.59
N LYS A 66 -9.30 11.62 2.25
CA LYS A 66 -9.37 13.09 2.20
C LYS A 66 -8.07 13.75 2.65
N LYS A 67 -7.48 13.25 3.74
CA LYS A 67 -6.19 13.74 4.26
C LYS A 67 -5.06 13.53 3.25
N ILE A 68 -4.97 12.35 2.64
CA ILE A 68 -3.95 12.04 1.63
C ILE A 68 -4.17 12.86 0.35
N LYS A 69 -5.43 13.05 -0.09
CA LYS A 69 -5.73 13.88 -1.27
C LYS A 69 -5.21 15.31 -1.13
N GLY A 70 -5.28 15.88 0.08
CA GLY A 70 -4.73 17.20 0.40
C GLY A 70 -3.21 17.28 0.53
N PHE A 71 -2.48 16.15 0.46
CA PHE A 71 -1.02 16.17 0.55
C PHE A 71 -0.37 16.66 -0.74
N ARG A 72 0.69 17.47 -0.57
CA ARG A 72 1.66 17.75 -1.63
C ARG A 72 2.31 16.45 -2.10
N ARG A 73 2.80 16.46 -3.34
CA ARG A 73 3.44 15.29 -3.98
C ARG A 73 4.57 14.69 -3.13
N GLU A 74 5.46 15.51 -2.61
CA GLU A 74 6.58 15.09 -1.74
C GLU A 74 6.11 14.31 -0.52
N LYS A 75 5.03 14.77 0.13
CA LYS A 75 4.47 14.12 1.31
C LYS A 75 3.78 12.80 0.97
N LYS A 76 3.15 12.69 -0.22
CA LYS A 76 2.64 11.40 -0.73
C LYS A 76 3.78 10.44 -0.99
N LEU A 77 4.84 10.88 -1.65
CA LEU A 77 6.02 10.06 -1.91
C LEU A 77 6.65 9.59 -0.60
N ALA A 78 6.87 10.47 0.37
CA ALA A 78 7.40 10.10 1.68
C ALA A 78 6.52 9.05 2.39
N LEU A 79 5.19 9.18 2.30
CA LEU A 79 4.25 8.18 2.84
C LEU A 79 4.42 6.82 2.16
N ILE A 80 4.54 6.81 0.83
CA ILE A 80 4.70 5.56 0.07
C ILE A 80 6.07 4.95 0.35
N HIS A 81 7.16 5.73 0.29
CA HIS A 81 8.51 5.27 0.53
C HIS A 81 8.72 4.72 1.94
N ALA A 82 7.95 5.19 2.93
CA ALA A 82 8.00 4.65 4.29
C ALA A 82 7.60 3.16 4.37
N VAL A 83 6.78 2.68 3.44
CA VAL A 83 6.31 1.28 3.39
C VAL A 83 6.80 0.51 2.16
N ASN A 84 7.10 1.22 1.08
CA ASN A 84 7.50 0.68 -0.21
C ASN A 84 8.56 1.61 -0.84
N PRO A 85 9.82 1.53 -0.38
CA PRO A 85 10.90 2.43 -0.80
C PRO A 85 11.17 2.39 -2.31
N GLU A 86 11.07 1.21 -2.91
CA GLU A 86 11.34 0.93 -4.32
C GLU A 86 10.12 1.20 -5.23
N LEU A 87 8.97 1.59 -4.66
CA LEU A 87 7.70 1.76 -5.39
C LEU A 87 7.34 0.51 -6.21
N HIS A 88 7.58 -0.69 -5.67
CA HIS A 88 7.17 -1.93 -6.29
C HIS A 88 5.63 -2.01 -6.40
N THR A 89 5.15 -2.64 -7.46
CA THR A 89 3.71 -2.84 -7.64
C THR A 89 3.25 -3.93 -6.68
N LEU A 90 2.43 -3.56 -5.69
CA LEU A 90 1.96 -4.44 -4.62
C LEU A 90 0.86 -5.42 -5.07
N LEU A 91 0.18 -5.11 -6.16
CA LEU A 91 -0.87 -5.94 -6.75
C LEU A 91 -0.56 -6.18 -8.23
N PRO A 92 0.39 -7.06 -8.57
CA PRO A 92 0.71 -7.38 -9.96
C PRO A 92 -0.43 -8.17 -10.64
N PRO A 93 -0.53 -8.18 -11.99
CA PRO A 93 -1.59 -8.86 -12.73
C PRO A 93 -1.80 -10.32 -12.37
N TYR A 94 -0.71 -11.02 -12.16
CA TYR A 94 -0.70 -12.45 -11.85
C TYR A 94 -1.20 -12.73 -10.44
N PHE A 95 -1.22 -11.74 -9.51
CA PHE A 95 -1.65 -11.95 -8.12
C PHE A 95 -3.11 -12.42 -8.01
N LEU A 96 -3.98 -12.00 -8.94
CA LEU A 96 -5.38 -12.45 -8.96
C LEU A 96 -5.55 -13.80 -9.67
N LEU A 97 -4.56 -14.22 -10.46
CA LEU A 97 -4.56 -15.47 -11.24
C LEU A 97 -3.76 -16.60 -10.58
N SER A 98 -2.96 -16.29 -9.55
CA SER A 98 -2.15 -17.24 -8.81
C SER A 98 -3.01 -18.01 -7.80
N THR A 99 -2.67 -19.29 -7.63
CA THR A 99 -3.33 -20.15 -6.65
C THR A 99 -3.04 -19.65 -5.23
N PRO A 100 -3.91 -19.91 -4.24
CA PRO A 100 -3.67 -19.51 -2.85
C PRO A 100 -2.32 -19.98 -2.28
N GLU A 101 -1.76 -21.07 -2.81
CA GLU A 101 -0.46 -21.64 -2.45
C GLU A 101 0.72 -20.82 -2.98
N GLU A 102 0.60 -20.16 -4.13
CA GLU A 102 1.64 -19.28 -4.69
C GLU A 102 1.62 -17.87 -4.06
N ARG A 103 0.52 -17.52 -3.38
CA ARG A 103 0.36 -16.21 -2.71
C ARG A 103 1.12 -16.09 -1.39
N SER A 104 1.61 -17.20 -0.82
CA SER A 104 2.35 -17.18 0.46
C SER A 104 3.78 -16.62 0.32
N ASP A 105 4.39 -16.77 -0.85
CA ASP A 105 5.81 -16.47 -1.05
C ASP A 105 6.04 -15.01 -1.47
N GLU A 106 5.03 -14.37 -2.08
CA GLU A 106 5.03 -12.95 -2.47
C GLU A 106 4.43 -12.01 -1.39
N GLY A 107 3.95 -12.57 -0.28
CA GLY A 107 3.18 -11.89 0.76
C GLY A 107 3.94 -10.96 1.73
N LEU A 108 5.19 -10.60 1.43
CA LEU A 108 6.07 -9.88 2.36
C LEU A 108 5.68 -8.41 2.62
N LEU A 109 4.72 -7.81 1.91
CA LEU A 109 4.63 -6.34 1.87
C LEU A 109 3.56 -5.64 2.74
N ILE A 110 2.68 -6.32 3.48
CA ILE A 110 1.68 -5.61 4.31
C ILE A 110 1.39 -6.33 5.64
N ARG A 111 2.41 -6.48 6.48
CA ARG A 111 2.21 -6.47 7.94
C ARG A 111 2.95 -5.27 8.50
N ALA A 112 2.34 -4.09 8.36
CA ALA A 112 2.73 -2.93 9.15
C ALA A 112 2.55 -3.31 10.63
N THR A 113 3.66 -3.60 11.30
CA THR A 113 3.71 -3.66 12.75
C THR A 113 3.31 -2.29 13.29
N PRO A 114 2.45 -2.19 14.32
CA PRO A 114 2.18 -0.91 14.95
C PRO A 114 3.46 -0.45 15.64
N ALA A 115 3.86 0.78 15.38
CA ALA A 115 4.90 1.46 16.13
C ALA A 115 4.46 1.60 17.61
N SER A 116 4.85 0.66 18.46
CA SER A 116 4.89 0.84 19.92
C SER A 116 5.70 -0.28 20.60
N SER A 117 6.95 0.00 20.97
CA SER A 117 7.45 -0.17 22.34
C SER A 117 8.96 0.01 22.40
N ARG A 118 9.33 1.17 22.90
CA ARG A 118 10.59 1.45 23.58
C ARG A 118 10.67 0.55 24.82
N ALA A 119 11.57 -0.44 24.84
CA ALA A 119 12.10 -1.03 26.07
C ALA A 119 13.54 -1.50 25.82
N LYS A 120 14.48 -0.72 26.36
CA LYS A 120 15.91 -1.06 26.36
C LYS A 120 16.12 -2.38 27.12
N ARG A 121 16.58 -3.42 26.42
CA ARG A 121 17.27 -4.55 27.05
C ARG A 121 18.74 -4.15 27.23
N GLY A 122 19.12 -3.80 28.45
CA GLY A 122 20.52 -3.80 28.87
C GLY A 122 20.89 -5.23 29.25
N THR A 123 21.70 -5.86 28.42
CA THR A 123 22.26 -7.20 28.60
C THR A 123 23.36 -7.20 29.65
N SER A 124 23.25 -8.13 30.59
CA SER A 124 24.33 -8.70 31.39
C SER A 124 25.29 -9.52 30.50
N SER A 125 26.60 -9.36 30.70
CA SER A 125 27.67 -10.33 30.39
C SER A 125 29.00 -9.78 30.97
N SER A 126 29.47 -10.26 32.12
CA SER A 126 30.38 -11.40 32.32
C SER A 126 31.83 -11.18 31.83
N ARG A 127 32.75 -10.98 32.78
CA ARG A 127 34.19 -11.31 32.81
C ARG A 127 34.51 -11.46 34.31
N GLY A 128 35.06 -12.54 34.86
CA GLY A 128 36.04 -13.48 34.31
C GLY A 128 37.36 -13.26 35.05
N ALA A 129 37.62 -14.10 36.06
CA ALA A 129 38.91 -14.54 36.59
C ALA A 129 40.03 -13.51 36.87
N LYS A 130 40.29 -13.24 38.14
CA LYS A 130 41.46 -13.73 38.90
C LYS A 130 41.30 -13.44 40.39
#